data_AF-A0A4S8L3Y9-F1
#
_entry.id   AF-A0A4S8L3Y9-F1
#
_cell.length_a   1.000
_cell.length_b   1.000
_cell.length_c   1.000
_cell.angle_alpha   90.00
_cell.angle_beta   90.00
_cell.angle_gamma   90.00
#
_symmetry.space_group_name_H-M   'P 1'
#
loop_
_entity.id
_entity.type
_entity.pdbx_description
1 polymer ?
#
loop_
_entity_poly.entity_id
_entity_poly.type
_entity_poly.pdbx_seq_one_letter_code
_entity_poly.pdbx_strand_id
1 'polypeptide(L)'
;KLIKDLSRKQTSLLVQLRTGHIPLHDYLHRFQKVDLPTCPCCNMANETVFHFLFQCTAHRRARDRLRSQVGRRNMATKYLFTSRSLLNPLFEFINASRRLHHIFGTIPPVPRKDDDDDE
;
A
#
# COMPACT_ATOMS: atom_id res chain seq x y z
N LYS A 1 11.46 5.67 15.59
CA LYS A 1 11.25 4.42 14.81
C LYS A 1 9.81 4.42 14.29
N LEU A 2 9.60 4.50 12.96
CA LEU A 2 8.27 4.60 12.32
C LEU A 2 7.22 3.59 12.84
N ILE A 3 7.66 2.37 13.17
CA ILE A 3 6.79 1.26 13.58
C ILE A 3 6.18 1.46 14.97
N LYS A 4 6.81 2.26 15.85
CA LYS A 4 6.32 2.44 17.24
C LYS A 4 4.95 3.13 17.30
N ASP A 5 4.64 3.94 16.29
CA ASP A 5 3.46 4.80 16.28
C ASP A 5 2.35 4.25 15.37
N LEU A 6 2.50 3.01 14.90
CA LEU A 6 1.56 2.34 14.01
C LEU A 6 0.82 1.23 14.75
N SER A 7 -0.47 1.08 14.44
CA SER A 7 -1.22 -0.09 14.87
C SER A 7 -0.58 -1.37 14.34
N ARG A 8 -0.85 -2.51 15.00
CA ARG A 8 -0.39 -3.84 14.53
C ARG A 8 -0.80 -4.09 13.07
N LYS A 9 -2.00 -3.67 12.70
CA LYS A 9 -2.54 -3.79 11.34
C LYS A 9 -1.73 -2.99 10.32
N GLN A 10 -1.49 -1.70 10.59
CA GLN A 10 -0.68 -0.84 9.71
C GLN A 10 0.75 -1.38 9.58
N THR A 11 1.33 -1.85 10.69
CA THR A 11 2.66 -2.47 10.69
C THR A 11 2.70 -3.73 9.82
N SER A 12 1.75 -4.64 10.00
CA SER A 12 1.64 -5.87 9.19
C SER A 12 1.51 -5.56 7.71
N LEU A 13 0.63 -4.62 7.35
CA LEU A 13 0.46 -4.16 5.96
C LEU A 13 1.77 -3.64 5.36
N LEU A 14 2.49 -2.77 6.09
CA LEU A 14 3.75 -2.20 5.60
C LEU A 14 4.85 -3.25 5.44
N VAL A 15 4.93 -4.22 6.37
CA VAL A 15 5.87 -5.33 6.24
C VAL A 15 5.56 -6.15 4.99
N GLN A 16 4.29 -6.53 4.79
CA GLN A 16 3.85 -7.30 3.63
C GLN A 16 4.07 -6.57 2.30
N LEU A 17 3.81 -5.25 2.25
CA LEU A 17 4.12 -4.43 1.08
C LEU A 17 5.62 -4.39 0.77
N ARG A 18 6.47 -4.27 1.80
CA ARG A 18 7.93 -4.19 1.63
C ARG A 18 8.54 -5.51 1.18
N THR A 19 8.06 -6.64 1.70
CA THR A 19 8.57 -7.97 1.35
C THR A 19 7.90 -8.54 0.09
N GLY A 20 6.80 -7.94 -0.37
CA GLY A 20 5.97 -8.50 -1.43
C GLY A 20 5.13 -9.71 -0.96
N HIS A 21 5.15 -10.04 0.34
CA HIS A 21 4.38 -11.15 0.92
C HIS A 21 2.96 -10.68 1.28
N ILE A 22 2.22 -10.25 0.27
CA ILE A 22 0.89 -9.66 0.43
C ILE A 22 -0.09 -10.42 -0.47
N PRO A 23 -1.39 -10.57 -0.11
CA PRO A 23 -2.37 -11.34 -0.90
C PRO A 23 -2.81 -10.65 -2.21
N LEU A 24 -1.84 -10.40 -3.08
CA LEU A 24 -2.00 -10.11 -4.50
C LEU A 24 -1.75 -11.41 -5.29
N HIS A 25 -2.29 -11.50 -6.51
CA HIS A 25 -2.27 -12.74 -7.28
C HIS A 25 -0.87 -13.29 -7.53
N ASP A 26 0.16 -12.46 -7.76
CA ASP A 26 1.53 -12.95 -7.96
C ASP A 26 2.05 -13.75 -6.76
N TYR A 27 1.75 -13.30 -5.54
CA TYR A 27 2.16 -13.99 -4.32
C TYR A 27 1.27 -15.21 -4.04
N LEU A 28 -0.05 -15.08 -4.23
CA LEU A 28 -1.01 -16.16 -3.99
C LEU A 28 -0.82 -17.34 -4.95
N HIS A 29 -0.44 -17.08 -6.20
CA HIS A 29 -0.19 -18.10 -7.22
C HIS A 29 0.97 -19.03 -6.83
N ARG A 30 1.99 -18.51 -6.12
CA ARG A 30 3.14 -19.33 -5.62
C ARG A 30 2.71 -20.48 -4.70
N PHE A 31 1.55 -20.33 -4.06
CA PHE A 31 0.97 -21.32 -3.16
C PHE A 31 -0.29 -21.97 -3.74
N GLN A 32 -0.52 -21.83 -5.06
CA GLN A 32 -1.66 -22.41 -5.77
C GLN A 32 -3.02 -21.99 -5.17
N LYS A 33 -3.09 -20.76 -4.60
CA LYS A 33 -4.34 -20.21 -4.06
C LYS A 33 -5.19 -19.48 -5.10
N VAL A 34 -4.60 -19.18 -6.25
CA VAL A 34 -5.25 -18.64 -7.45
C VAL A 34 -4.61 -19.30 -8.66
N ASP A 35 -5.37 -19.46 -9.75
CA ASP A 35 -4.91 -20.18 -10.94
C ASP A 35 -3.87 -19.40 -11.75
N LEU A 36 -3.96 -18.06 -11.75
CA LEU A 36 -3.08 -17.20 -12.53
C LEU A 36 -2.53 -16.04 -11.68
N PRO A 37 -1.24 -15.68 -11.87
CA PRO A 37 -0.64 -14.53 -11.17
C PRO A 37 -1.13 -13.18 -11.73
N THR A 38 -1.86 -13.18 -12.85
CA THR A 38 -2.35 -11.99 -13.53
C THR A 38 -3.28 -11.17 -12.64
N CYS A 39 -3.11 -9.84 -12.68
CA CYS A 39 -3.95 -8.89 -11.95
C CYS A 39 -5.41 -8.97 -12.42
N PRO A 40 -6.35 -9.32 -11.53
CA PRO A 40 -7.76 -9.45 -11.89
C PRO A 40 -8.41 -8.08 -12.17
N CYS A 41 -7.78 -6.99 -11.73
CA CYS A 41 -8.34 -5.64 -11.91
C CYS A 41 -8.09 -5.09 -13.31
N CYS A 42 -7.00 -5.47 -13.97
CA CYS A 42 -6.64 -4.94 -15.29
C CYS A 42 -6.33 -5.99 -16.35
N ASN A 43 -6.09 -7.25 -15.97
CA ASN A 43 -5.82 -8.39 -16.85
C ASN A 43 -4.61 -8.22 -17.79
N MET A 44 -3.65 -7.33 -17.49
CA MET A 44 -2.52 -7.05 -18.39
C MET A 44 -1.17 -7.60 -17.93
N ALA A 45 -0.97 -7.81 -16.62
CA ALA A 45 0.32 -8.23 -16.07
C ALA A 45 0.14 -8.93 -14.73
N ASN A 46 1.19 -9.60 -14.24
CA ASN A 46 1.20 -10.20 -12.92
C ASN A 46 0.98 -9.15 -11.82
N GLU A 47 0.17 -9.51 -10.82
CA GLU A 47 -0.19 -8.62 -9.73
C GLU A 47 0.88 -8.55 -8.64
N THR A 48 2.01 -7.94 -8.98
CA THR A 48 3.05 -7.64 -7.98
C THR A 48 2.70 -6.37 -7.19
N VAL A 49 3.36 -6.14 -6.06
CA VAL A 49 3.26 -4.85 -5.33
C VAL A 49 3.64 -3.67 -6.23
N PHE A 50 4.64 -3.86 -7.10
CA PHE A 50 5.06 -2.83 -8.06
C PHE A 50 3.94 -2.54 -9.07
N HIS A 51 3.34 -3.59 -9.63
CA HIS A 51 2.21 -3.43 -10.55
C HIS A 51 1.06 -2.69 -9.87
N PHE A 52 0.65 -3.15 -8.69
CA PHE A 52 -0.45 -2.57 -7.91
C PHE A 52 -0.24 -1.07 -7.63
N LEU A 53 0.93 -0.68 -7.13
CA LEU A 53 1.21 0.70 -6.72
C LEU A 53 1.53 1.65 -7.89
N PHE A 54 2.18 1.16 -8.96
CA PHE A 54 2.79 2.04 -9.95
C PHE A 54 2.25 1.88 -11.37
N GLN A 55 1.71 0.72 -11.75
CA GLN A 55 1.40 0.41 -13.16
C GLN A 55 -0.08 0.14 -13.42
N CYS A 56 -0.79 -0.50 -12.50
CA CYS A 56 -2.14 -1.01 -12.71
C CYS A 56 -3.07 0.11 -13.22
N THR A 57 -3.64 -0.04 -14.41
CA THR A 57 -4.50 0.99 -15.02
C THR A 57 -5.82 1.13 -14.29
N ALA A 58 -6.33 0.05 -13.70
CA ALA A 58 -7.54 0.07 -12.87
C ALA A 58 -7.42 1.01 -11.66
N HIS A 59 -6.20 1.22 -11.14
CA HIS A 59 -5.94 2.09 -10.00
C HIS A 59 -5.38 3.46 -10.39
N ARG A 60 -5.47 3.86 -11.67
CA ARG A 60 -4.90 5.13 -12.16
C ARG A 60 -5.38 6.34 -11.37
N ARG A 61 -6.70 6.51 -11.18
CA ARG A 61 -7.26 7.66 -10.46
C ARG A 61 -6.76 7.77 -9.02
N ALA A 62 -6.76 6.65 -8.29
CA ALA A 62 -6.23 6.61 -6.93
C ALA A 62 -4.72 6.92 -6.90
N ARG A 63 -3.97 6.38 -7.87
CA ARG A 63 -2.52 6.61 -7.99
C ARG A 63 -2.19 8.06 -8.36
N ASP A 64 -3.01 8.71 -9.17
CA ASP A 64 -2.83 10.12 -9.54
C ASP A 64 -3.02 11.01 -8.30
N ARG A 65 -4.00 10.70 -7.43
CA ARG A 65 -4.17 11.37 -6.13
C ARG A 65 -3.02 11.10 -5.17
N LEU A 66 -2.53 9.86 -5.09
CA LEU A 66 -1.32 9.55 -4.32
C LEU A 66 -0.14 10.40 -4.81
N ARG A 67 0.07 10.44 -6.14
CA ARG A 67 1.12 11.22 -6.80
C ARG A 67 1.05 12.71 -6.49
N SER A 68 -0.14 13.30 -6.46
CA SER A 68 -0.30 14.73 -6.14
C SER A 68 0.02 15.04 -4.68
N GLN A 69 -0.21 14.09 -3.77
CA GLN A 69 0.06 14.26 -2.33
C GLN A 69 1.54 14.02 -1.98
N VAL A 70 2.17 12.98 -2.54
CA VAL A 70 3.55 12.62 -2.19
C VAL A 70 4.61 13.29 -3.08
N GLY A 71 4.22 13.74 -4.27
CA GLY A 71 5.12 14.28 -5.28
C GLY A 71 5.86 13.19 -6.07
N ARG A 72 6.19 13.50 -7.34
CA ARG A 72 6.80 12.52 -8.27
C ARG A 72 8.08 11.86 -7.76
N ARG A 73 8.96 12.61 -7.07
CA ARG A 73 10.24 12.10 -6.55
C ARG A 73 10.07 11.02 -5.48
N ASN A 74 8.94 11.06 -4.76
CA ASN A 74 8.66 10.13 -3.67
C ASN A 74 7.85 8.91 -4.11
N MET A 75 7.48 8.80 -5.39
CA MET A 75 6.80 7.63 -5.98
C MET A 75 7.79 6.48 -6.26
N ALA A 76 8.47 6.03 -5.22
CA ALA A 76 9.29 4.83 -5.25
C ALA A 76 9.09 4.04 -3.96
N THR A 77 9.24 2.72 -4.06
CA THR A 77 9.13 1.79 -2.91
C THR A 77 10.05 2.18 -1.76
N LYS A 78 11.25 2.71 -2.07
CA LYS A 78 12.24 3.20 -1.09
C LYS A 78 11.66 4.27 -0.15
N TYR A 79 10.75 5.11 -0.63
CA TYR A 79 10.22 6.27 0.11
C TYR A 79 8.81 6.01 0.66
N LEU A 80 7.90 5.48 -0.17
CA LEU A 80 6.48 5.32 0.20
C LEU A 80 6.27 4.49 1.47
N PHE A 81 7.15 3.53 1.74
CA PHE A 81 6.99 2.64 2.88
C PHE A 81 7.73 3.13 4.13
N THR A 82 8.62 4.12 4.03
CA THR A 82 9.61 4.46 5.07
C THR A 82 9.40 5.84 5.70
N SER A 83 8.76 6.77 5.00
CA SER A 83 8.50 8.13 5.48
C SER A 83 7.10 8.26 6.08
N ARG A 84 7.00 8.69 7.35
CA ARG A 84 5.70 8.84 8.05
C ARG A 84 4.72 9.75 7.31
N SER A 85 5.22 10.86 6.78
CA SER A 85 4.44 11.84 6.02
C SER A 85 3.79 11.24 4.76
N LEU A 86 4.32 10.13 4.23
CA LEU A 86 3.81 9.47 3.02
C LEU A 86 2.85 8.32 3.34
N LEU A 87 2.75 7.89 4.60
CA LEU A 87 1.90 6.77 4.99
C LEU A 87 0.41 7.07 4.86
N ASN A 88 -0.03 8.27 5.24
CA ASN A 88 -1.44 8.64 5.10
C ASN A 88 -1.88 8.66 3.62
N PRO A 89 -1.15 9.33 2.71
CA PRO A 89 -1.39 9.21 1.27
C PRO A 89 -1.42 7.77 0.77
N LEU A 90 -0.47 6.93 1.20
CA LEU A 90 -0.41 5.53 0.83
C LEU A 90 -1.64 4.75 1.32
N PHE A 91 -2.08 4.95 2.56
CA PHE A 91 -3.26 4.28 3.11
C PHE A 91 -4.54 4.73 2.42
N GLU A 92 -4.66 6.02 2.07
CA GLU A 92 -5.75 6.53 1.24
C GLU A 92 -5.78 5.85 -0.13
N PHE A 93 -4.63 5.68 -0.79
CA PHE A 93 -4.54 4.93 -2.04
C PHE A 93 -5.02 3.48 -1.87
N ILE A 94 -4.54 2.78 -0.84
CA ILE A 94 -4.90 1.37 -0.61
C ILE A 94 -6.40 1.23 -0.34
N ASN A 95 -6.97 2.12 0.48
CA ASN A 95 -8.41 2.15 0.74
C ASN A 95 -9.21 2.43 -0.53
N ALA A 96 -8.81 3.43 -1.32
CA ALA A 96 -9.48 3.81 -2.56
C ALA A 96 -9.40 2.70 -3.63
N SER A 97 -8.31 1.92 -3.64
CA SER A 97 -8.14 0.79 -4.56
C SER A 97 -9.11 -0.35 -4.29
N ARG A 98 -9.61 -0.46 -3.04
CA ARG A 98 -10.40 -1.59 -2.50
C ARG A 98 -9.76 -2.98 -2.62
N ARG A 99 -8.61 -3.11 -3.28
CA ARG A 99 -7.97 -4.39 -3.62
C ARG A 99 -7.64 -5.24 -2.41
N LEU A 100 -7.24 -4.60 -1.32
CA LEU A 100 -6.80 -5.25 -0.08
C LEU A 100 -7.83 -5.15 1.07
N HIS A 101 -9.04 -4.65 0.77
CA HIS A 101 -10.06 -4.36 1.78
C HIS A 101 -10.57 -5.62 2.49
N HIS A 102 -10.67 -6.75 1.79
CA HIS A 102 -11.11 -8.03 2.38
C HIS A 102 -10.13 -8.60 3.42
N ILE A 103 -8.88 -8.14 3.45
CA ILE A 103 -7.83 -8.62 4.36
C ILE A 103 -7.58 -7.63 5.49
N PHE A 104 -7.44 -6.35 5.15
CA PHE A 104 -7.08 -5.32 6.11
C PHE A 104 -8.27 -4.45 6.56
N GLY A 105 -9.42 -4.57 5.90
CA GLY A 105 -10.54 -3.63 6.06
C GLY A 105 -10.17 -2.23 5.58
N THR A 106 -10.82 -1.22 6.16
CA THR A 106 -10.39 0.17 6.01
C THR A 106 -9.18 0.41 6.91
N ILE A 107 -8.11 0.96 6.33
CA ILE A 107 -6.89 1.32 7.06
C ILE A 107 -7.05 2.76 7.56
N PRO A 108 -7.05 3.01 8.88
CA PRO A 108 -7.15 4.36 9.40
C PRO A 108 -5.87 5.17 9.11
N PRO A 109 -5.93 6.51 9.12
CA PRO A 109 -4.74 7.34 9.07
C PRO A 109 -3.83 7.04 10.28
N VAL A 110 -2.53 7.28 10.10
CA VAL A 110 -1.56 7.34 11.19
C VAL A 110 -1.94 8.51 12.09
N PRO A 111 -2.08 8.30 13.42
CA PRO A 111 -2.30 9.38 14.36
C PRO A 111 -1.23 10.46 14.17
N ARG A 112 -1.66 11.73 14.22
CA ARG A 112 -0.72 12.82 14.38
C ARG A 112 0.04 12.53 15.69
N LYS A 113 1.36 12.73 15.68
CA LYS A 113 1.99 13.01 16.96
C LYS A 113 1.40 14.38 17.29
N ASP A 114 0.56 14.45 18.31
CA ASP A 114 0.47 15.70 19.03
C ASP A 114 1.92 16.00 19.41
N ASP A 115 2.41 17.17 19.03
CA ASP A 115 3.69 17.62 19.52
C ASP A 115 3.61 17.44 21.04
N ASP A 116 4.65 16.82 21.63
CA ASP A 116 4.79 16.74 23.07
C ASP A 116 4.92 18.18 23.59
N ASP A 117 3.81 18.92 23.66
CA ASP A 117 3.54 19.94 24.66
C ASP A 117 3.30 19.14 25.95
N ASP A 118 4.39 18.86 26.66
CA ASP A 118 4.52 19.17 28.09
C ASP A 118 5.84 18.60 28.64
N GLU A 119 6.69 19.56 29.04
CA GLU A 119 7.78 19.54 30.03
C GLU A 119 9.20 19.01 29.66
#